data_AF-A0A7C1STG1-F1
#
_entry.id   AF-A0A7C1STG1-F1
#
_cell.length_a   1.000
_cell.length_b   1.000
_cell.length_c   1.000
_cell.angle_alpha   90.00
_cell.angle_beta   90.00
_cell.angle_gamma   90.00
#
_symmetry.space_group_name_H-M   'P 1'
#
loop_
_entity.id
_entity.type
_entity.pdbx_description
1 polymer ?
#
loop_
_entity_poly.entity_id
_entity_poly.type
_entity_poly.pdbx_seq_one_letter_code
_entity_poly.pdbx_strand_id
1 'polypeptide(L)'
;MELQEEGILYYYRYLVLFQIGDFTRTARDTEHNLRICDLVDRYVESEEDKNELLQYRPYITRMFAISKAMISLYQEFKSAAMGIIESAIEEIENMPDIDTPAFQFERSRSLNYLHSTLKSMVSQRFTIVDGLKKELEIAVAEEDYEKAADLRDKIKDISKEQEL
;
A
#
# COMPACT_ATOMS: atom_id res chain seq x y z
N MET A 1 -21.01 -3.78 21.02
CA MET A 1 -20.46 -2.48 21.50
C MET A 1 -20.73 -1.42 20.42
N GLU A 2 -21.17 -0.20 20.74
CA GLU A 2 -21.52 0.81 19.71
C GLU A 2 -20.38 1.10 18.72
N LEU A 3 -19.12 1.12 19.20
CA LEU A 3 -17.93 1.30 18.35
C LEU A 3 -17.72 0.18 17.32
N GLN A 4 -18.03 -1.05 17.70
CA GLN A 4 -17.94 -2.21 16.81
C GLN A 4 -19.01 -2.13 15.71
N GLU A 5 -20.23 -1.74 16.07
CA GLU A 5 -21.32 -1.54 15.11
C GLU A 5 -20.97 -0.43 14.10
N GLU A 6 -20.41 0.68 14.58
CA GLU A 6 -19.89 1.73 13.72
C GLU A 6 -18.78 1.21 12.78
N GLY A 7 -17.80 0.47 13.33
CA GLY A 7 -16.72 -0.14 12.55
C GLY A 7 -17.24 -1.03 11.43
N ILE A 8 -18.29 -1.82 11.69
CA ILE A 8 -18.96 -2.68 10.69
C ILE A 8 -19.65 -1.85 9.61
N LEU A 9 -20.34 -0.76 9.96
CA LEU A 9 -20.97 0.12 8.98
C LEU A 9 -19.94 0.75 8.03
N TYR A 10 -18.82 1.22 8.57
CA TYR A 10 -17.72 1.74 7.78
C TYR A 10 -17.06 0.65 6.93
N TYR A 11 -16.93 -0.58 7.44
CA TYR A 11 -16.44 -1.73 6.66
C TYR A 11 -17.26 -1.95 5.39
N TYR A 12 -18.59 -2.05 5.49
CA TYR A 12 -19.43 -2.20 4.31
C TYR A 12 -19.28 -1.02 3.35
N ARG A 13 -19.15 0.20 3.89
CA ARG A 13 -18.98 1.41 3.08
C ARG A 13 -17.68 1.40 2.30
N TYR A 14 -16.54 1.18 2.96
CA TYR A 14 -15.25 1.20 2.28
C TYR A 14 -15.03 -0.01 1.37
N LEU A 15 -15.68 -1.13 1.64
CA LEU A 15 -15.65 -2.29 0.74
C LEU A 15 -16.24 -1.94 -0.63
N VAL A 16 -17.42 -1.30 -0.65
CA VAL A 16 -18.07 -0.87 -1.88
C VAL A 16 -17.29 0.26 -2.55
N LEU A 17 -16.80 1.24 -1.78
CA LEU A 17 -15.98 2.34 -2.32
C LEU A 17 -14.71 1.82 -3.00
N PHE A 18 -14.04 0.84 -2.40
CA PHE A 18 -12.86 0.22 -2.97
C PHE A 18 -13.17 -0.49 -4.29
N GLN A 19 -14.30 -1.23 -4.36
CA GLN A 19 -14.72 -1.93 -5.57
C GLN A 19 -14.99 -1.00 -6.75
N ILE A 20 -15.48 0.21 -6.50
CA ILE A 20 -15.74 1.22 -7.55
C ILE A 20 -14.53 2.14 -7.81
N GLY A 21 -13.40 1.92 -7.14
CA GLY A 21 -12.18 2.72 -7.31
C GLY A 21 -12.19 4.09 -6.62
N ASP A 22 -13.12 4.34 -5.69
CA ASP A 22 -13.14 5.56 -4.88
C ASP A 22 -12.15 5.44 -3.71
N PHE A 23 -10.86 5.49 -4.03
CA PHE A 23 -9.79 5.27 -3.08
C PHE A 23 -9.68 6.40 -2.04
N THR A 24 -10.04 7.64 -2.41
CA THR A 24 -10.05 8.78 -1.47
C THR A 24 -11.02 8.54 -0.32
N ARG A 25 -12.25 8.14 -0.62
CA ARG A 25 -13.23 7.85 0.44
C ARG A 25 -12.93 6.53 1.14
N THR A 26 -12.37 5.54 0.44
CA THR A 26 -11.90 4.30 1.07
C THR A 26 -10.82 4.57 2.11
N ALA A 27 -9.81 5.39 1.79
CA ALA A 27 -8.74 5.77 2.71
C ALA A 27 -9.29 6.50 3.95
N ARG A 28 -10.20 7.46 3.75
CA ARG A 28 -10.86 8.16 4.86
C ARG A 28 -11.62 7.21 5.80
N ASP A 29 -12.34 6.25 5.22
CA ASP A 29 -13.20 5.35 5.99
C ASP A 29 -12.40 4.27 6.72
N THR A 30 -11.33 3.78 6.11
CA THR A 30 -10.41 2.84 6.75
C THR A 30 -9.59 3.51 7.85
N GLU A 31 -9.15 4.76 7.66
CA GLU A 31 -8.51 5.57 8.69
C GLU A 31 -9.44 5.76 9.91
N HIS A 32 -10.74 5.94 9.67
CA HIS A 32 -11.73 5.98 10.74
C HIS A 32 -11.79 4.69 11.53
N ASN A 33 -11.83 3.54 10.85
CA ASN A 33 -11.80 2.25 11.53
C ASN A 33 -10.49 2.00 12.30
N LEU A 34 -9.35 2.46 11.79
CA LEU A 34 -8.08 2.40 12.53
C LEU A 34 -8.14 3.23 13.83
N ARG A 35 -8.75 4.43 13.79
CA ARG A 35 -8.98 5.21 15.02
C ARG A 35 -9.90 4.49 16.01
N ILE A 36 -10.90 3.75 15.53
CA ILE A 36 -11.73 2.90 16.41
C ILE A 36 -10.87 1.80 17.03
N CYS A 37 -10.00 1.14 16.27
CA CYS A 37 -9.04 0.17 16.83
C CYS A 37 -8.17 0.80 17.92
N ASP A 38 -7.65 2.01 17.70
CA ASP A 38 -6.83 2.72 18.71
C ASP A 38 -7.61 3.04 19.99
N LEU A 39 -8.90 3.37 19.87
CA LEU A 39 -9.77 3.61 21.04
C LEU A 39 -10.03 2.31 21.81
N VAL A 40 -10.34 1.23 21.11
CA VAL A 40 -10.60 -0.09 21.72
C VAL A 40 -9.36 -0.60 22.43
N ASP A 41 -8.20 -0.56 21.77
CA ASP A 41 -6.93 -1.01 22.35
C ASP A 41 -6.57 -0.24 23.63
N ARG A 42 -6.84 1.07 23.65
CA ARG A 42 -6.50 1.95 24.77
C ARG A 42 -7.44 1.84 25.97
N TYR A 43 -8.75 1.71 25.74
CA TYR A 43 -9.75 1.94 26.79
C TYR A 43 -10.57 0.71 27.17
N VAL A 44 -10.61 -0.34 26.35
CA VAL A 44 -11.31 -1.57 26.69
C VAL A 44 -10.39 -2.42 27.58
N GLU A 45 -10.88 -2.92 28.71
CA GLU A 45 -10.08 -3.74 29.62
C GLU A 45 -10.13 -5.24 29.28
N SER A 46 -11.27 -5.71 28.75
CA SER A 46 -11.47 -7.10 28.37
C SER A 46 -10.71 -7.41 27.07
N GLU A 47 -9.74 -8.31 27.15
CA GLU A 47 -9.01 -8.80 25.96
C GLU A 47 -9.93 -9.52 24.97
N GLU A 48 -10.98 -10.20 25.45
CA GLU A 48 -11.98 -10.84 24.60
C GLU A 48 -12.73 -9.79 23.77
N ASP A 49 -13.18 -8.70 24.41
CA ASP A 49 -13.90 -7.61 23.75
C ASP A 49 -12.99 -6.83 22.79
N LYS A 50 -11.71 -6.64 23.14
CA LYS A 50 -10.72 -6.06 22.22
C LYS A 50 -10.58 -6.91 20.96
N ASN A 51 -10.42 -8.22 21.15
CA ASN A 51 -10.15 -9.15 20.08
C ASN A 51 -11.28 -9.22 19.06
N GLU A 52 -12.53 -8.94 19.44
CA GLU A 52 -13.64 -8.87 18.49
C GLU A 52 -13.37 -7.91 17.33
N LEU A 53 -12.66 -6.80 17.59
CA LEU A 53 -12.32 -5.78 16.60
C LEU A 53 -10.85 -5.85 16.17
N LEU A 54 -9.91 -5.91 17.13
CA LEU A 54 -8.48 -5.78 16.86
C LEU A 54 -7.94 -6.91 15.99
N GLN A 55 -8.59 -8.08 15.99
CA GLN A 55 -8.24 -9.19 15.10
C GLN A 55 -8.30 -8.82 13.60
N TYR A 56 -9.04 -7.76 13.23
CA TYR A 56 -9.15 -7.28 11.85
C TYR A 56 -8.26 -6.08 11.54
N ARG A 57 -7.49 -5.56 12.51
CA ARG A 57 -6.57 -4.42 12.30
C ARG A 57 -5.58 -4.63 11.14
N PRO A 58 -5.00 -5.82 10.91
CA PRO A 58 -4.14 -6.04 9.74
C PRO A 58 -4.87 -5.82 8.40
N TYR A 59 -6.12 -6.29 8.29
CA TYR A 59 -6.95 -6.11 7.11
C TYR A 59 -7.25 -4.63 6.86
N ILE A 60 -7.65 -3.89 7.90
CA ILE A 60 -8.01 -2.48 7.79
C ILE A 60 -6.78 -1.66 7.36
N THR A 61 -5.61 -1.95 7.96
CA THR A 61 -4.32 -1.31 7.65
C THR A 61 -3.93 -1.53 6.19
N ARG A 62 -4.05 -2.77 5.70
CA ARG A 62 -3.85 -3.08 4.27
C ARG A 62 -4.77 -2.27 3.36
N MET A 63 -6.06 -2.21 3.67
CA MET A 63 -7.03 -1.49 2.84
C MET A 63 -6.75 0.01 2.83
N PHE A 64 -6.37 0.59 3.96
CA PHE A 64 -5.91 1.97 4.07
C PHE A 64 -4.68 2.22 3.19
N ALA A 65 -3.64 1.40 3.35
CA ALA A 65 -2.38 1.54 2.63
C ALA A 65 -2.56 1.42 1.12
N ILE A 66 -3.30 0.41 0.64
CA ILE A 66 -3.57 0.25 -0.80
C ILE A 66 -4.35 1.45 -1.33
N SER A 67 -5.35 1.94 -0.61
CA SER A 67 -6.13 3.10 -1.05
C SER A 67 -5.23 4.34 -1.17
N LYS A 68 -4.36 4.58 -0.18
CA LYS A 68 -3.38 5.67 -0.21
C LYS A 68 -2.37 5.52 -1.35
N ALA A 69 -1.85 4.31 -1.57
CA ALA A 69 -0.93 4.04 -2.67
C ALA A 69 -1.59 4.27 -4.04
N MET A 70 -2.87 3.88 -4.22
CA MET A 70 -3.61 4.13 -5.46
C MET A 70 -3.84 5.62 -5.73
N ILE A 71 -4.12 6.41 -4.67
CA ILE A 71 -4.21 7.88 -4.79
C ILE A 71 -2.87 8.46 -5.24
N SER A 72 -1.77 8.02 -4.63
CA SER A 72 -0.41 8.47 -5.01
C SER A 72 -0.05 8.08 -6.45
N LEU A 73 -0.40 6.87 -6.89
CA LEU A 73 -0.18 6.42 -8.26
C LEU A 73 -0.99 7.25 -9.28
N TYR A 74 -2.21 7.66 -8.94
CA TYR A 74 -3.00 8.55 -9.81
C TYR A 74 -2.36 9.93 -9.99
N GLN A 75 -1.53 10.36 -9.04
CA GLN A 75 -0.76 11.60 -9.10
C GLN A 75 0.67 11.39 -9.65
N GLU A 76 0.93 10.22 -10.24
CA GLU A 76 2.24 9.81 -10.77
C GLU A 76 3.37 9.74 -9.71
N PHE A 77 3.04 9.80 -8.42
CA PHE A 77 3.99 9.71 -7.32
C PHE A 77 4.27 8.24 -6.92
N LYS A 78 4.95 7.53 -7.81
CA LYS A 78 5.22 6.09 -7.64
C LYS A 78 6.10 5.76 -6.43
N SER A 79 7.13 6.56 -6.15
CA SER A 79 7.99 6.39 -4.96
C SER A 79 7.19 6.54 -3.67
N ALA A 80 6.34 7.56 -3.58
CA ALA A 80 5.44 7.75 -2.44
C ALA A 80 4.46 6.56 -2.28
N ALA A 81 3.93 6.03 -3.38
CA ALA A 81 3.07 4.85 -3.34
C ALA A 81 3.80 3.62 -2.79
N MET A 82 5.06 3.39 -3.19
CA MET A 82 5.88 2.29 -2.67
C MET A 82 6.16 2.45 -1.18
N GLY A 83 6.59 3.65 -0.75
CA GLY A 83 6.85 3.93 0.67
C GLY A 83 5.63 3.72 1.56
N ILE A 84 4.43 4.07 1.09
CA ILE A 84 3.16 3.78 1.80
C ILE A 84 2.97 2.27 2.02
N ILE A 85 3.25 1.45 1.00
CA ILE A 85 3.11 0.00 1.09
C ILE A 85 4.18 -0.60 2.02
N GLU A 86 5.41 -0.12 1.94
CA GLU A 86 6.52 -0.55 2.81
C GLU A 86 6.23 -0.23 4.28
N SER A 87 5.80 1.00 4.60
CA SER A 87 5.42 1.36 5.97
C SER A 87 4.26 0.52 6.49
N ALA A 88 3.28 0.17 5.66
CA ALA A 88 2.16 -0.67 6.07
C ALA A 88 2.57 -2.14 6.31
N ILE A 89 3.54 -2.66 5.55
CA ILE A 89 4.14 -3.97 5.81
C ILE A 89 4.82 -3.94 7.18
N GLU A 90 5.68 -2.95 7.43
CA GLU A 90 6.38 -2.79 8.72
C GLU A 90 5.39 -2.66 9.89
N GLU A 91 4.31 -1.90 9.72
CA GLU A 91 3.27 -1.76 10.74
C GLU A 91 2.63 -3.11 11.07
N ILE A 92 2.20 -3.87 10.05
CA ILE A 92 1.53 -5.17 10.24
C ILE A 92 2.49 -6.24 10.79
N GLU A 93 3.77 -6.20 10.41
CA GLU A 93 4.80 -7.08 10.95
C GLU A 93 5.02 -6.85 12.45
N ASN A 94 5.00 -5.59 12.89
CA ASN A 94 5.22 -5.19 14.28
C ASN A 94 3.96 -5.17 15.16
N MET A 95 2.77 -5.50 14.62
CA MET A 95 1.55 -5.59 15.42
C MET A 95 1.68 -6.65 16.52
N PRO A 96 1.22 -6.37 17.76
CA PRO A 96 1.07 -7.38 18.79
C PRO A 96 0.23 -8.55 18.29
N ASP A 97 0.67 -9.76 18.61
CA ASP A 97 -0.01 -10.97 18.16
C ASP A 97 -1.32 -11.17 18.93
N ILE A 98 -2.38 -11.53 18.21
CA ILE A 98 -3.68 -11.90 18.78
C ILE A 98 -3.92 -13.37 18.45
N ASP A 99 -4.11 -14.19 19.48
CA ASP A 99 -4.34 -15.64 19.35
C ASP A 99 -5.78 -15.95 18.90
N THR A 100 -6.15 -15.47 17.71
CA THR A 100 -7.37 -15.85 17.03
C THR A 100 -7.07 -16.30 15.60
N PRO A 101 -7.79 -17.32 15.08
CA PRO A 101 -7.62 -17.74 13.69
C PRO A 101 -7.84 -16.60 12.67
N ALA A 102 -8.75 -15.66 12.99
CA ALA A 102 -9.05 -14.53 12.13
C ALA A 102 -7.88 -13.56 12.02
N PHE A 103 -7.21 -13.24 13.14
CA PHE A 103 -6.03 -12.37 13.12
C PHE A 103 -4.89 -13.00 12.34
N GLN A 104 -4.55 -14.27 12.62
CA GLN A 104 -3.47 -14.96 11.92
C GLN A 104 -3.70 -15.04 10.41
N PHE A 105 -4.95 -15.32 10.02
CA PHE A 105 -5.35 -15.34 8.62
C PHE A 105 -5.23 -13.96 7.97
N GLU A 106 -5.81 -12.92 8.56
CA GLU A 106 -5.78 -11.58 7.95
C GLU A 106 -4.39 -10.94 8.00
N ARG A 107 -3.57 -11.22 9.00
CA ARG A 107 -2.15 -10.78 9.04
C ARG A 107 -1.37 -11.40 7.89
N SER A 108 -1.40 -12.72 7.76
CA SER A 108 -0.70 -13.43 6.67
C SER A 108 -1.22 -13.02 5.29
N ARG A 109 -2.54 -12.97 5.11
CA ARG A 109 -3.16 -12.53 3.85
C ARG A 109 -2.74 -11.10 3.50
N SER A 110 -2.66 -10.22 4.49
CA SER A 110 -2.33 -8.82 4.26
C SER A 110 -0.90 -8.61 3.84
N LEU A 111 0.05 -9.23 4.54
CA LEU A 111 1.47 -9.18 4.19
C LEU A 111 1.70 -9.75 2.78
N ASN A 112 1.13 -10.92 2.48
CA ASN A 112 1.25 -11.55 1.16
C ASN A 112 0.74 -10.63 0.04
N TYR A 113 -0.40 -9.97 0.26
CA TYR A 113 -0.96 -9.04 -0.72
C TYR A 113 -0.05 -7.81 -0.90
N LEU A 114 0.35 -7.15 0.18
CA LEU A 114 1.19 -5.95 0.13
C LEU A 114 2.56 -6.24 -0.51
N HIS A 115 3.22 -7.34 -0.17
CA HIS A 115 4.47 -7.76 -0.82
C HIS A 115 4.29 -8.01 -2.32
N SER A 116 3.18 -8.67 -2.71
CA SER A 116 2.88 -8.92 -4.12
C SER A 116 2.64 -7.61 -4.88
N THR A 117 1.94 -6.65 -4.26
CA THR A 117 1.72 -5.31 -4.81
C THR A 117 3.05 -4.57 -4.98
N LEU A 118 3.89 -4.53 -3.94
CA LEU A 118 5.19 -3.87 -3.97
C LEU A 118 6.08 -4.47 -5.07
N LYS A 119 6.17 -5.80 -5.14
CA LYS A 119 6.91 -6.51 -6.18
C LYS A 119 6.43 -6.15 -7.59
N SER A 120 5.12 -5.99 -7.77
CA SER A 120 4.54 -5.61 -9.07
C SER A 120 4.86 -4.15 -9.45
N MET A 121 4.89 -3.24 -8.47
CA MET A 121 5.30 -1.85 -8.71
C MET A 121 6.78 -1.78 -9.12
N VAL A 122 7.64 -2.57 -8.46
CA VAL A 122 9.08 -2.67 -8.75
C VAL A 122 9.34 -3.30 -10.11
N SER A 123 8.69 -4.41 -10.45
CA SER A 123 8.91 -5.11 -11.73
C SER A 123 8.53 -4.25 -12.94
N GLN A 124 7.42 -3.53 -12.88
CA GLN A 124 7.04 -2.57 -13.93
C GLN A 124 8.11 -1.49 -14.13
N ARG A 125 8.79 -1.06 -13.05
CA ARG A 125 9.86 -0.07 -13.12
C ARG A 125 11.08 -0.62 -13.87
N PHE A 126 11.48 -1.86 -13.57
CA PHE A 126 12.57 -2.53 -14.28
C PHE A 126 12.31 -2.67 -15.78
N THR A 127 11.09 -3.08 -16.17
CA THR A 127 10.73 -3.20 -17.60
C THR A 127 10.84 -1.86 -18.36
N ILE A 128 10.46 -0.74 -17.73
CA ILE A 128 10.59 0.60 -18.34
C ILE A 128 12.06 0.96 -18.54
N VAL A 129 12.90 0.78 -17.51
CA VAL A 129 14.33 1.11 -17.59
C VAL A 129 15.05 0.25 -18.64
N ASP A 130 14.74 -1.04 -18.72
CA ASP A 130 15.34 -1.93 -19.71
C ASP A 130 14.91 -1.56 -21.14
N GLY A 131 13.67 -1.11 -21.34
CA GLY A 131 13.21 -0.54 -22.60
C GLY A 131 14.00 0.71 -23.00
N LEU A 132 14.17 1.66 -22.08
CA LEU A 132 14.94 2.89 -22.31
C LEU A 132 16.41 2.60 -22.62
N LYS A 133 17.02 1.61 -21.95
CA LYS A 133 18.39 1.17 -22.25
C LYS A 133 18.52 0.64 -23.68
N LYS A 134 17.53 -0.13 -24.14
CA LYS A 134 17.52 -0.65 -25.51
C LYS A 134 17.34 0.48 -26.54
N GLU A 135 16.48 1.46 -26.26
CA GLU A 135 16.34 2.65 -27.10
C GLU A 135 17.62 3.49 -27.14
N LEU A 136 18.32 3.58 -26.01
CA LEU A 136 19.61 4.27 -25.91
C LEU A 136 20.66 3.58 -26.79
N GLU A 137 20.74 2.26 -26.78
CA GLU A 137 21.65 1.50 -27.64
C GLU A 137 21.38 1.77 -29.12
N ILE A 138 20.10 1.84 -29.52
CA ILE A 138 19.71 2.18 -30.90
C ILE A 138 20.11 3.60 -31.25
N ALA A 139 19.79 4.59 -30.39
CA ALA A 139 20.12 6.00 -30.64
C ALA A 139 21.65 6.21 -30.77
N VAL A 140 22.45 5.51 -29.96
CA VAL A 140 23.91 5.54 -30.07
C VAL A 140 24.39 4.89 -31.38
N ALA A 141 23.78 3.79 -31.81
CA ALA A 141 24.12 3.12 -33.07
C ALA A 141 23.74 3.94 -34.32
N GLU A 142 22.68 4.75 -34.21
CA GLU A 142 22.22 5.68 -35.26
C GLU A 142 22.93 7.04 -35.24
N GLU A 143 23.90 7.23 -34.33
CA GLU A 143 24.61 8.51 -34.10
C GLU A 143 23.68 9.69 -33.71
N ASP A 144 22.48 9.39 -33.23
CA ASP A 144 21.54 10.37 -32.65
C ASP A 144 21.93 10.66 -31.20
N TYR A 145 23.02 11.43 -31.05
CA TYR A 145 23.60 11.73 -29.75
C TYR A 145 22.72 12.64 -28.87
N GLU A 146 21.82 13.43 -29.48
CA GLU A 146 20.85 14.25 -28.76
C GLU A 146 19.84 13.35 -28.06
N LYS A 147 19.21 12.43 -28.80
CA LYS A 147 18.29 11.45 -28.22
C LYS A 147 18.98 10.53 -27.22
N ALA A 148 20.23 10.14 -27.47
CA ALA A 148 21.00 9.33 -26.53
C ALA A 148 21.28 10.07 -25.21
N ALA A 149 21.53 11.38 -25.24
CA ALA A 149 21.68 12.20 -24.04
C ALA A 149 20.38 12.25 -23.23
N ASP A 150 19.25 12.54 -23.87
CA ASP A 150 17.92 12.58 -23.23
C ASP A 150 17.56 11.23 -22.57
N LEU A 151 17.81 10.12 -23.26
CA LEU A 151 17.54 8.78 -22.74
C LEU A 151 18.43 8.45 -21.53
N ARG A 152 19.70 8.88 -21.54
CA ARG A 152 20.61 8.70 -20.38
C ARG A 152 20.13 9.48 -19.16
N ASP A 153 19.70 10.72 -19.35
CA ASP A 153 19.19 11.54 -18.25
C ASP A 153 17.91 10.94 -17.67
N LYS A 154 16.98 10.48 -18.51
CA LYS A 154 15.77 9.75 -18.07
C LYS A 154 16.11 8.48 -17.28
N ILE A 155 17.05 7.66 -17.77
CA ILE A 155 17.48 6.46 -17.04
C ILE A 155 18.10 6.84 -15.70
N LYS A 156 18.94 7.87 -15.67
CA LYS A 156 19.63 8.35 -14.47
C LYS A 156 18.65 8.88 -13.42
N ASP A 157 17.61 9.61 -13.83
CA ASP A 157 16.58 10.13 -12.92
C ASP A 157 15.76 8.97 -12.34
N ILE A 158 15.33 8.03 -13.19
CA ILE A 158 14.61 6.83 -12.73
C ILE A 158 15.49 5.97 -11.80
N SER A 159 16.81 5.92 -12.02
CA SER A 159 17.76 5.19 -11.19
C SER A 159 18.15 5.91 -9.90
N LYS A 160 18.20 7.25 -9.87
CA LYS A 160 18.47 8.01 -8.63
C LYS A 160 17.35 7.87 -7.62
N GLU A 161 16.11 7.79 -8.08
CA GLU A 161 14.96 7.41 -7.27
C GLU A 161 15.00 5.93 -6.78
N GLN A 162 16.06 5.15 -7.06
CA GLN A 162 16.31 3.82 -6.49
C GLN A 162 17.25 3.84 -5.27
N GLU A 163 17.98 4.94 -5.03
CA GLU A 163 18.99 5.06 -3.96
C GLU A 163 18.50 5.87 -2.74
N LEU A 164 17.28 6.43 -2.83
CA LEU A 164 16.56 7.15 -1.77
C LEU A 164 15.40 6.30 -1.28
#